data_AF-A0A6D2JJR8-F1
#
_entry.id   AF-A0A6D2JJR8-F1
#
_cell.length_a   1.000
_cell.length_b   1.000
_cell.length_c   1.000
_cell.angle_alpha   90.00
_cell.angle_beta   90.00
_cell.angle_gamma   90.00
#
_symmetry.space_group_name_H-M   'P 1'
#
loop_
_entity.id
_entity.type
_entity.pdbx_description
1 polymer ?
#
loop_
_entity_poly.entity_id
_entity_poly.type
_entity_poly.pdbx_seq_one_letter_code
_entity_poly.pdbx_strand_id
1 'polypeptide(L)'
;MFTRAASFSWTMLFFPANRPGTGRNFVYRVLSFIAKPENTGYGCVVPDAHGAESHLPTVSLSVKIGELVEEYVEAMEKVKLKQGLKTAMQISMEGNGYLQGNRFWRLYKEDRPCCDIVIRTAAGLVHLVAQLLEPFMPSFSREVFRQLNLAPLFSLSEVSQARRPWEILPPGHMIGTLQPLFKELVYYIALAL
;
A
#
# COMPACT_ATOMS: atom_id res chain seq x y z
N MET A 1 -23.78 -16.96 25.33
CA MET A 1 -23.53 -17.12 23.88
C MET A 1 -22.43 -16.13 23.50
N PHE A 2 -21.16 -16.54 23.61
CA PHE A 2 -20.01 -15.67 23.36
C PHE A 2 -19.81 -15.55 21.84
N THR A 3 -19.94 -14.34 21.30
CA THR A 3 -19.57 -14.05 19.92
C THR A 3 -18.06 -14.27 19.78
N ARG A 4 -17.67 -15.16 18.88
CA ARG A 4 -16.27 -15.36 18.47
C ARG A 4 -15.71 -14.00 18.03
N ALA A 5 -14.85 -13.41 18.85
CA ALA A 5 -14.07 -12.26 18.43
C ALA A 5 -13.23 -12.69 17.24
N ALA A 6 -13.49 -12.11 16.06
CA ALA A 6 -12.58 -12.19 14.93
C ALA A 6 -11.19 -11.76 15.44
N SER A 7 -10.24 -12.69 15.46
CA SER A 7 -8.86 -12.47 15.86
C SER A 7 -8.23 -11.50 14.86
N PHE A 8 -8.20 -10.23 15.24
CA PHE A 8 -7.53 -9.18 14.50
C PHE A 8 -6.02 -9.41 14.59
N SER A 9 -5.34 -9.55 13.45
CA SER A 9 -3.89 -9.76 13.42
C SER A 9 -3.20 -8.58 12.74
N TRP A 10 -2.66 -7.67 13.56
CA TRP A 10 -1.79 -6.56 13.14
C TRP A 10 -0.56 -7.05 12.34
N THR A 11 -0.24 -8.35 12.37
CA THR A 11 0.90 -8.95 11.67
C THR A 11 1.02 -8.58 10.18
N MET A 12 -0.07 -8.20 9.52
CA MET A 12 -0.07 -7.90 8.07
C MET A 12 0.57 -6.53 7.74
N LEU A 13 0.47 -5.55 8.63
CA LEU A 13 1.21 -4.28 8.53
C LEU A 13 2.58 -4.37 9.24
N PHE A 14 2.65 -5.13 10.34
CA PHE A 14 3.68 -4.96 11.38
C PHE A 14 4.86 -5.95 11.35
N PHE A 15 4.95 -6.89 10.40
CA PHE A 15 6.15 -7.75 10.39
C PHE A 15 7.40 -6.92 10.05
N PRO A 16 8.47 -7.00 10.87
CA PRO A 16 9.68 -6.21 10.69
C PRO A 16 10.28 -6.44 9.29
N ALA A 17 10.67 -5.33 8.66
CA ALA A 17 11.23 -5.26 7.30
C ALA A 17 12.51 -6.12 7.10
N ASN A 18 13.07 -6.67 8.18
CA ASN A 18 14.36 -7.36 8.20
C ASN A 18 14.31 -8.87 7.92
N ARG A 19 13.14 -9.48 7.68
CA ARG A 19 13.07 -10.86 7.17
C ARG A 19 12.85 -10.87 5.65
N PRO A 20 13.89 -11.08 4.82
CA PRO A 20 13.69 -11.29 3.40
C PRO A 20 12.83 -12.55 3.19
N GLY A 21 11.68 -12.41 2.53
CA GLY A 21 10.85 -13.54 2.10
C GLY A 21 9.44 -13.66 2.70
N THR A 22 9.03 -12.86 3.69
CA THR A 22 7.61 -12.82 4.11
C THR A 22 6.86 -11.82 3.24
N GLY A 23 6.30 -12.28 2.11
CA GLY A 23 5.56 -11.49 1.12
C GLY A 23 4.25 -10.85 1.62
N ARG A 24 4.25 -10.20 2.79
CA ARG A 24 3.08 -9.65 3.50
C ARG A 24 3.09 -8.12 3.65
N ASN A 25 4.22 -7.42 3.56
CA ASN A 25 4.27 -5.96 3.70
C ASN A 25 4.19 -5.26 2.32
N PHE A 26 2.97 -4.93 1.89
CA PHE A 26 2.68 -4.28 0.61
C PHE A 26 3.47 -2.98 0.39
N VAL A 27 3.37 -2.04 1.33
CA VAL A 27 3.99 -0.70 1.23
C VAL A 27 5.49 -0.81 1.04
N TYR A 28 6.15 -1.60 1.88
CA TYR A 28 7.59 -1.77 1.78
C TYR A 28 8.01 -2.37 0.44
N ARG A 29 7.27 -3.35 -0.10
CA ARG A 29 7.61 -3.99 -1.40
C ARG A 29 7.56 -3.00 -2.56
N VAL A 30 6.55 -2.13 -2.59
CA VAL A 30 6.42 -1.11 -3.63
C VAL A 30 7.55 -0.10 -3.52
N LEU A 31 7.69 0.53 -2.36
CA LEU A 31 8.67 1.60 -2.15
C LEU A 31 10.10 1.08 -2.33
N SER A 32 10.43 -0.09 -1.77
CA SER A 32 11.78 -0.67 -1.90
C SER A 32 12.11 -1.06 -3.33
N PHE A 33 11.11 -1.41 -4.15
CA PHE A 33 11.35 -1.71 -5.55
C PHE A 33 11.60 -0.44 -6.37
N ILE A 34 10.85 0.64 -6.08
CA ILE A 34 11.05 1.95 -6.72
C ILE A 34 12.43 2.53 -6.35
N ALA A 35 12.83 2.41 -5.08
CA ALA A 35 14.10 2.95 -4.58
C ALA A 35 15.36 2.18 -5.02
N LYS A 36 15.20 0.99 -5.60
CA LYS A 36 16.35 0.27 -6.16
C LYS A 36 17.00 1.10 -7.29
N PRO A 37 18.33 1.07 -7.41
CA PRO A 37 19.04 1.77 -8.49
C PRO A 37 18.52 1.37 -9.87
N GLU A 38 18.70 2.27 -10.83
CA GLU A 38 18.52 1.97 -12.26
C GLU A 38 19.24 0.66 -12.63
N ASN A 39 18.68 -0.10 -13.58
CA ASN A 39 19.00 -1.50 -13.92
C ASN A 39 18.36 -2.56 -13.00
N THR A 40 18.11 -2.27 -11.72
CA THR A 40 17.48 -3.23 -10.78
C THR A 40 16.13 -2.78 -10.22
N GLY A 41 15.75 -1.53 -10.51
CA GLY A 41 14.48 -0.89 -10.17
C GLY A 41 14.31 0.45 -10.91
N TYR A 42 13.83 1.48 -10.22
CA TYR A 42 13.42 2.74 -10.86
C TYR A 42 14.20 3.98 -10.38
N GLY A 43 15.29 3.83 -9.64
CA GLY A 43 16.14 4.96 -9.25
C GLY A 43 15.39 6.01 -8.42
N CYS A 44 14.47 5.58 -7.56
CA CYS A 44 13.59 6.43 -6.76
C CYS A 44 12.53 7.22 -7.55
N VAL A 45 12.36 6.98 -8.85
CA VAL A 45 11.34 7.66 -9.67
C VAL A 45 10.15 6.73 -9.89
N VAL A 46 8.92 7.20 -9.67
CA VAL A 46 7.71 6.46 -10.00
C VAL A 46 7.56 6.46 -11.53
N PRO A 47 7.44 5.28 -12.19
CA PRO A 47 7.30 5.23 -13.63
C PRO A 47 5.95 5.76 -14.12
N ASP A 48 5.88 6.09 -15.41
CA ASP A 48 4.62 6.42 -16.08
C ASP A 48 3.85 5.15 -16.48
N ALA A 49 2.52 5.24 -16.56
CA ALA A 49 1.66 4.10 -16.84
C ALA A 49 0.76 4.35 -18.05
N HIS A 50 1.38 4.52 -19.22
CA HIS A 50 0.64 4.63 -20.47
C HIS A 50 -0.22 3.38 -20.70
N GLY A 51 -1.52 3.57 -20.93
CA GLY A 51 -2.46 2.46 -21.18
C GLY A 51 -2.91 1.70 -19.93
N ALA A 52 -2.76 2.27 -18.73
CA ALA A 52 -3.24 1.65 -17.48
C ALA A 52 -4.75 1.32 -17.55
N GLU A 53 -5.55 2.16 -18.20
CA GLU A 53 -6.98 1.94 -18.42
C GLU A 53 -7.32 0.74 -19.31
N SER A 54 -6.36 0.21 -20.07
CA SER A 54 -6.53 -0.97 -20.92
C SER A 54 -5.86 -2.22 -20.33
N HIS A 55 -5.09 -2.10 -19.26
CA HIS A 55 -4.40 -3.22 -18.63
C HIS A 55 -5.37 -3.99 -17.72
N LEU A 56 -5.86 -5.15 -18.18
CA LEU A 56 -6.92 -5.92 -17.52
C LEU A 56 -6.71 -6.16 -16.00
N PRO A 57 -5.51 -6.56 -15.52
CA PRO A 57 -5.28 -6.70 -14.08
C PRO A 57 -5.43 -5.38 -13.31
N THR A 58 -5.01 -4.26 -13.89
CA THR A 58 -5.13 -2.93 -13.29
C THR A 58 -6.58 -2.48 -13.22
N VAL A 59 -7.34 -2.68 -14.31
CA VAL A 59 -8.76 -2.34 -14.37
C VAL A 59 -9.57 -3.18 -13.38
N SER A 60 -9.29 -4.49 -13.30
CA SER A 60 -9.98 -5.37 -12.34
C SER A 60 -9.69 -4.95 -10.89
N LEU A 61 -8.45 -4.60 -10.57
CA LEU A 61 -8.09 -4.06 -9.26
C LEU A 61 -8.81 -2.74 -8.99
N SER A 62 -8.89 -1.84 -9.97
CA SER A 62 -9.44 -0.50 -9.77
C SER A 62 -10.92 -0.51 -9.43
N VAL A 63 -11.70 -1.39 -10.06
CA VAL A 63 -13.12 -1.61 -9.72
C VAL A 63 -13.24 -2.06 -8.27
N LYS A 64 -12.47 -3.09 -7.89
CA LYS A 64 -12.51 -3.67 -6.55
C LYS A 64 -12.06 -2.68 -5.46
N ILE A 65 -11.03 -1.87 -5.72
CA ILE A 65 -10.60 -0.83 -4.79
C ILE A 65 -11.65 0.27 -4.66
N GLY A 66 -12.30 0.67 -5.75
CA GLY A 66 -13.42 1.62 -5.71
C GLY A 66 -14.53 1.16 -4.76
N GLU A 67 -14.98 -0.09 -4.90
CA GLU A 67 -16.01 -0.70 -4.04
C GLU A 67 -15.58 -0.75 -2.57
N LEU A 68 -14.32 -1.12 -2.29
CA LEU A 68 -13.80 -1.16 -0.91
C LEU A 68 -13.69 0.23 -0.29
N VAL A 69 -13.34 1.25 -1.07
CA VAL A 69 -13.29 2.63 -0.56
C VAL A 69 -14.69 3.14 -0.26
N GLU A 70 -15.69 2.82 -1.08
CA GLU A 70 -17.09 3.11 -0.79
C GLU A 70 -17.55 2.43 0.51
N GLU A 71 -17.23 1.15 0.72
CA GLU A 71 -17.52 0.43 1.97
C GLU A 71 -16.81 1.07 3.18
N TYR A 72 -15.54 1.48 3.00
CA TYR A 72 -14.78 2.18 4.03
C TYR A 72 -15.46 3.49 4.43
N VAL A 73 -15.83 4.33 3.46
CA VAL A 73 -16.46 5.63 3.71
C VAL A 73 -17.79 5.44 4.43
N GLU A 74 -18.65 4.53 3.94
CA GLU A 74 -19.93 4.23 4.58
C GLU A 74 -19.74 3.74 6.03
N ALA A 75 -18.74 2.90 6.28
CA ALA A 75 -18.42 2.44 7.63
C ALA A 75 -17.96 3.60 8.53
N MET A 76 -17.11 4.50 8.02
CA MET A 76 -16.59 5.63 8.79
C MET A 76 -17.67 6.67 9.10
N GLU A 77 -18.55 6.98 8.15
CA GLU A 77 -19.72 7.87 8.35
C GLU A 77 -20.66 7.33 9.43
N LYS A 78 -20.83 5.99 9.50
CA LYS A 78 -21.63 5.31 10.53
C LYS A 78 -20.83 5.01 11.80
N VAL A 79 -19.62 5.55 11.94
CA VAL A 79 -18.72 5.38 13.11
C VAL A 79 -18.39 3.91 13.41
N LYS A 80 -18.42 3.05 12.38
CA LYS A 80 -18.06 1.62 12.47
C LYS A 80 -16.54 1.43 12.31
N LEU A 81 -15.76 2.00 13.25
CA LEU A 81 -14.29 2.06 13.19
C LEU A 81 -13.61 0.70 12.93
N LYS A 82 -14.08 -0.38 13.57
CA LYS A 82 -13.54 -1.73 13.36
C LYS A 82 -13.74 -2.23 11.93
N GLN A 83 -14.88 -1.91 11.31
CA GLN A 83 -15.15 -2.27 9.93
C GLN A 83 -14.30 -1.41 8.99
N GLY A 84 -14.22 -0.10 9.22
CA GLY A 84 -13.36 0.80 8.43
C GLY A 84 -11.90 0.34 8.42
N LEU A 85 -11.34 0.02 9.59
CA LEU A 85 -9.98 -0.53 9.68
C LEU A 85 -9.84 -1.85 8.91
N LYS A 86 -10.80 -2.77 9.04
CA LYS A 86 -10.78 -4.05 8.32
C LYS A 86 -10.79 -3.83 6.80
N THR A 87 -11.62 -2.91 6.31
CA THR A 87 -11.71 -2.59 4.90
C THR A 87 -10.44 -1.92 4.37
N ALA A 88 -9.83 -0.99 5.12
CA ALA A 88 -8.52 -0.41 4.77
C ALA A 88 -7.41 -1.48 4.72
N MET A 89 -7.42 -2.44 5.65
CA MET A 89 -6.49 -3.57 5.62
C MET A 89 -6.72 -4.47 4.41
N GLN A 90 -7.98 -4.69 4.01
CA GLN A 90 -8.32 -5.46 2.83
C GLN A 90 -7.80 -4.80 1.55
N ILE A 91 -7.89 -3.47 1.42
CA ILE A 91 -7.30 -2.73 0.28
C ILE A 91 -5.79 -2.99 0.18
N SER A 92 -5.07 -2.97 1.29
CA SER A 92 -3.64 -3.32 1.31
C SER A 92 -3.39 -4.79 0.90
N MET A 93 -4.28 -5.72 1.25
CA MET A 93 -4.17 -7.11 0.82
C MET A 93 -4.39 -7.27 -0.69
N GLU A 94 -5.37 -6.56 -1.27
CA GLU A 94 -5.62 -6.55 -2.70
C GLU A 94 -4.41 -6.00 -3.47
N GLY A 95 -3.80 -4.91 -2.99
CA GLY A 95 -2.56 -4.37 -3.56
C GLY A 95 -1.42 -5.38 -3.53
N ASN A 96 -1.25 -6.12 -2.43
CA ASN A 96 -0.26 -7.19 -2.35
C ASN A 96 -0.56 -8.34 -3.32
N GLY A 97 -1.83 -8.76 -3.40
CA GLY A 97 -2.30 -9.79 -4.33
C GLY A 97 -2.05 -9.41 -5.79
N TYR A 98 -2.32 -8.15 -6.14
CA TYR A 98 -2.05 -7.59 -7.44
C TYR A 98 -0.56 -7.65 -7.82
N LEU A 99 0.34 -7.24 -6.92
CA LEU A 99 1.79 -7.35 -7.16
C LEU A 99 2.22 -8.81 -7.38
N GLN A 100 1.74 -9.74 -6.54
CA GLN A 100 2.12 -11.15 -6.64
C GLN A 100 1.56 -11.80 -7.91
N GLY A 101 0.30 -11.53 -8.23
CA GLY A 101 -0.39 -12.08 -9.41
C GLY A 101 0.29 -11.66 -10.72
N ASN A 102 0.72 -10.40 -10.80
CA ASN A 102 1.46 -9.89 -11.96
C ASN A 102 2.94 -10.32 -11.96
N ARG A 103 3.46 -10.91 -10.89
CA ARG A 103 4.88 -11.30 -10.77
C ARG A 103 5.81 -10.14 -11.16
N PHE A 104 5.59 -8.95 -10.60
CA PHE A 104 6.21 -7.70 -11.07
C PHE A 104 7.74 -7.75 -11.24
N TRP A 105 8.45 -8.55 -10.45
CA TRP A 105 9.91 -8.74 -10.55
C TRP A 105 10.34 -9.47 -11.83
N ARG A 106 9.46 -10.28 -12.42
CA ARG A 106 9.66 -10.90 -13.75
C ARG A 106 9.29 -9.91 -14.85
N LEU A 107 8.13 -9.25 -14.72
CA LEU A 107 7.71 -8.21 -15.67
C LEU A 107 8.80 -7.16 -15.87
N TYR A 108 9.46 -6.72 -14.80
CA TYR A 108 10.56 -5.75 -14.91
C TYR A 108 11.67 -6.17 -15.91
N LYS A 109 11.91 -7.48 -16.07
CA LYS A 109 12.91 -8.05 -16.97
C LYS A 109 12.35 -8.43 -18.34
N GLU A 110 11.08 -8.81 -18.39
CA GLU A 110 10.44 -9.44 -19.56
C GLU A 110 9.55 -8.46 -20.33
N ASP A 111 8.83 -7.59 -19.64
CA ASP A 111 7.87 -6.62 -20.16
C ASP A 111 7.86 -5.36 -19.27
N ARG A 112 8.76 -4.44 -19.60
CA ARG A 112 8.94 -3.21 -18.84
C ARG A 112 7.68 -2.32 -18.84
N PRO A 113 7.02 -2.05 -19.98
CA PRO A 113 5.77 -1.27 -19.99
C PRO A 113 4.69 -1.82 -19.06
N CYS A 114 4.47 -3.13 -19.04
CA CYS A 114 3.50 -3.71 -18.09
C CYS A 114 3.95 -3.57 -16.64
N CYS A 115 5.25 -3.73 -16.36
CA CYS A 115 5.79 -3.49 -15.02
C CYS A 115 5.58 -2.04 -14.56
N ASP A 116 5.78 -1.08 -15.44
CA ASP A 116 5.63 0.35 -15.17
C ASP A 116 4.19 0.66 -14.73
N ILE A 117 3.20 0.12 -15.46
CA ILE A 117 1.78 0.21 -15.10
C ILE A 117 1.53 -0.39 -13.71
N VAL A 118 2.06 -1.59 -13.45
CA VAL A 118 1.88 -2.31 -12.18
C VAL A 118 2.46 -1.53 -11.00
N ILE A 119 3.68 -1.02 -11.15
CA ILE A 119 4.37 -0.30 -10.08
C ILE A 119 3.75 1.07 -9.83
N ARG A 120 3.39 1.81 -10.87
CA ARG A 120 2.69 3.09 -10.71
C ARG A 120 1.33 2.92 -10.01
N THR A 121 0.55 1.93 -10.46
CA THR A 121 -0.73 1.57 -9.83
C THR A 121 -0.54 1.23 -8.35
N ALA A 122 0.46 0.39 -8.05
CA ALA A 122 0.74 0.00 -6.67
C ALA A 122 1.23 1.18 -5.81
N ALA A 123 2.00 2.12 -6.36
CA ALA A 123 2.45 3.31 -5.65
C ALA A 123 1.28 4.23 -5.27
N GLY A 124 0.31 4.42 -6.16
CA GLY A 124 -0.92 5.13 -5.83
C GLY A 124 -1.77 4.42 -4.76
N LEU A 125 -1.80 3.08 -4.78
CA LEU A 125 -2.44 2.33 -3.69
C LEU A 125 -1.71 2.46 -2.35
N VAL A 126 -0.39 2.61 -2.34
CA VAL A 126 0.36 2.91 -1.11
C VAL A 126 -0.07 4.25 -0.53
N HIS A 127 -0.20 5.28 -1.37
CA HIS A 127 -0.74 6.58 -0.97
C HIS A 127 -2.15 6.43 -0.37
N LEU A 128 -3.05 5.75 -1.09
CA LEU A 128 -4.43 5.53 -0.65
C LEU A 128 -4.48 4.78 0.70
N VAL A 129 -3.70 3.72 0.88
CA VAL A 129 -3.65 2.96 2.15
C VAL A 129 -3.17 3.85 3.29
N ALA A 130 -2.13 4.67 3.08
CA ALA A 130 -1.65 5.61 4.09
C ALA A 130 -2.74 6.62 4.47
N GLN A 131 -3.50 7.11 3.49
CA GLN A 131 -4.60 8.03 3.73
C GLN A 131 -5.74 7.40 4.54
N LEU A 132 -6.19 6.20 4.17
CA LEU A 132 -7.28 5.49 4.85
C LEU A 132 -6.90 5.00 6.25
N LEU A 133 -5.61 4.78 6.52
CA LEU A 133 -5.12 4.37 7.83
C LEU A 133 -4.84 5.54 8.78
N GLU A 134 -4.90 6.79 8.32
CA GLU A 134 -4.61 7.96 9.17
C GLU A 134 -5.43 8.00 10.47
N PRO A 135 -6.76 7.81 10.47
CA PRO A 135 -7.54 7.87 11.71
C PRO A 135 -7.26 6.73 12.68
N PHE A 136 -6.52 5.69 12.25
CA PHE A 136 -6.17 4.53 13.06
C PHE A 136 -4.69 4.52 13.47
N MET A 137 -3.82 4.99 12.58
CA MET A 137 -2.36 4.89 12.67
C MET A 137 -1.67 6.14 12.09
N PRO A 138 -1.87 7.32 12.68
CA PRO A 138 -1.39 8.59 12.11
C PRO A 138 0.13 8.64 11.95
N SER A 139 0.89 8.04 12.87
CA SER A 139 2.35 7.97 12.77
C SER A 139 2.82 7.13 11.57
N PHE A 140 2.13 6.02 11.28
CA PHE A 140 2.42 5.20 10.10
C PHE A 140 2.11 5.98 8.83
N SER A 141 0.92 6.59 8.75
CA SER A 141 0.50 7.38 7.59
C SER A 141 1.50 8.49 7.30
N ARG A 142 1.88 9.28 8.31
CA ARG A 142 2.89 10.34 8.15
C ARG A 142 4.23 9.82 7.65
N GLU A 143 4.69 8.69 8.16
CA GLU A 143 5.95 8.10 7.70
C GLU A 143 5.85 7.60 6.24
N VAL A 144 4.73 7.00 5.83
CA VAL A 144 4.52 6.62 4.44
C VAL A 144 4.46 7.85 3.52
N PHE A 145 3.76 8.92 3.91
CA PHE A 145 3.75 10.18 3.16
C PHE A 145 5.16 10.81 3.07
N ARG A 146 5.95 10.75 4.15
CA ARG A 146 7.36 11.18 4.14
C ARG A 146 8.20 10.36 3.15
N GLN A 147 8.04 9.03 3.13
CA GLN A 147 8.74 8.16 2.18
C GLN A 147 8.23 8.32 0.75
N LEU A 148 6.97 8.68 0.56
CA LEU A 148 6.45 9.11 -0.73
C LEU A 148 6.89 10.54 -1.10
N ASN A 149 7.57 11.29 -0.23
CA ASN A 149 7.93 12.68 -0.47
C ASN A 149 6.72 13.57 -0.82
N LEU A 150 5.62 13.39 -0.08
CA LEU A 150 4.39 14.17 -0.23
C LEU A 150 4.01 14.84 1.09
N ALA A 151 3.37 16.00 0.98
CA ALA A 151 2.74 16.62 2.13
C ALA A 151 1.56 15.74 2.60
N PRO A 152 1.40 15.50 3.91
CA PRO A 152 0.29 14.73 4.43
C PRO A 152 -1.03 15.50 4.18
N LEU A 153 -1.76 15.08 3.16
CA LEU A 153 -3.10 15.57 2.84
C LEU A 153 -4.07 14.41 2.99
N PHE A 154 -4.95 14.50 3.99
CA PHE A 154 -5.90 13.46 4.32
C PHE A 154 -7.32 13.94 4.03
N SER A 155 -7.68 14.03 2.75
CA SER A 155 -9.05 14.39 2.34
C SER A 155 -9.74 13.20 1.68
N LEU A 156 -10.79 12.69 2.32
CA LEU A 156 -11.62 11.60 1.75
C LEU A 156 -12.59 12.09 0.65
N SER A 157 -12.55 13.37 0.29
CA SER A 157 -13.45 13.98 -0.71
C SER A 157 -13.27 13.41 -2.14
N GLU A 158 -12.26 12.58 -2.36
CA GLU A 158 -11.83 12.15 -3.70
C GLU A 158 -11.93 10.62 -3.88
N VAL A 159 -13.04 10.01 -3.43
CA VAL A 159 -13.36 8.58 -3.69
C VAL A 159 -13.22 8.22 -5.18
N SER A 160 -13.49 9.17 -6.08
CA SER A 160 -13.30 9.01 -7.52
C SER A 160 -11.85 8.71 -7.92
N GLN A 161 -10.85 9.28 -7.23
CA GLN A 161 -9.44 9.00 -7.49
C GLN A 161 -9.03 7.59 -7.08
N ALA A 162 -9.72 6.97 -6.12
CA ALA A 162 -9.43 5.59 -5.71
C ALA A 162 -9.71 4.56 -6.82
N ARG A 163 -10.58 4.89 -7.79
CA ARG A 163 -10.83 4.07 -8.99
C ARG A 163 -9.76 4.23 -10.06
N ARG A 164 -8.81 5.15 -9.87
CA ARG A 164 -7.68 5.41 -10.77
C ARG A 164 -6.39 5.58 -9.97
N PRO A 165 -5.95 4.55 -9.22
CA PRO A 165 -4.76 4.65 -8.39
C PRO A 165 -3.49 5.05 -9.17
N TRP A 166 -3.39 4.73 -10.46
CA TRP A 166 -2.28 5.17 -11.31
C TRP A 166 -2.25 6.68 -11.60
N GLU A 167 -3.31 7.43 -11.33
CA GLU A 167 -3.36 8.89 -11.51
C GLU A 167 -3.03 9.67 -10.22
N ILE A 168 -2.96 9.00 -9.06
CA ILE A 168 -2.78 9.65 -7.74
C ILE A 168 -1.43 10.37 -7.62
N LEU A 169 -0.36 9.74 -8.09
CA LEU A 169 0.98 10.33 -8.03
C LEU A 169 1.28 11.07 -9.36
N PRO A 170 1.90 12.26 -9.31
CA PRO A 170 2.22 12.99 -10.52
C PRO A 170 3.23 12.22 -11.40
N PRO A 171 3.23 12.44 -12.73
CA PRO A 171 4.28 11.91 -13.61
C PRO A 171 5.68 12.30 -13.15
N GLY A 172 6.64 11.38 -13.24
CA GLY A 172 8.03 11.61 -12.80
C GLY A 172 8.21 11.83 -11.30
N HIS A 173 7.21 11.49 -10.47
CA HIS A 173 7.27 11.69 -9.02
C HIS A 173 8.46 10.96 -8.39
N MET A 174 9.26 11.67 -7.59
CA MET A 174 10.41 11.10 -6.89
C MET A 174 10.05 10.77 -5.44
N ILE A 175 10.23 9.51 -5.05
CA ILE A 175 10.04 9.08 -3.66
C ILE A 175 11.22 9.53 -2.78
N GLY A 176 10.95 9.67 -1.49
CA GLY A 176 11.93 10.00 -0.48
C GLY A 176 12.74 8.78 -0.01
N THR A 177 13.51 8.97 1.07
CA THR A 177 14.33 7.91 1.64
C THR A 177 13.49 6.87 2.38
N LEU A 178 13.59 5.61 1.96
CA LEU A 178 12.97 4.50 2.66
C LEU A 178 13.50 4.33 4.07
N GLN A 179 12.60 4.02 4.99
CA GLN A 179 12.92 3.57 6.33
C GLN A 179 11.99 2.42 6.75
N PRO A 180 12.42 1.54 7.66
CA PRO A 180 11.53 0.55 8.26
C PRO A 180 10.33 1.25 8.94
N LEU A 181 9.12 0.93 8.49
CA LEU A 181 7.88 1.54 9.01
C LEU A 181 7.57 1.13 10.46
N PHE A 182 8.12 0.00 10.91
CA PHE A 182 7.94 -0.52 12.26
C PHE A 182 9.29 -0.96 12.81
N LYS A 183 9.56 -0.58 14.06
CA LYS A 183 10.67 -1.14 14.84
C LYS A 183 10.20 -2.47 15.45
N GLU A 184 11.08 -3.46 15.44
CA GLU A 184 10.82 -4.74 16.09
C GLU A 184 10.62 -4.51 17.60
N LEU A 185 9.55 -5.05 18.17
CA LEU A 185 9.36 -5.06 19.62
C LEU A 185 10.33 -6.07 20.23
N VAL A 186 11.45 -5.58 20.73
CA VAL A 186 12.36 -6.39 21.54
C VAL A 186 11.70 -6.55 22.92
N TYR A 187 11.04 -7.68 23.16
CA TYR A 187 10.62 -8.05 24.51
C TYR A 187 11.88 -8.36 25.31
N TYR A 188 12.32 -7.42 26.15
CA TYR A 188 13.21 -7.76 27.26
C TYR A 188 12.40 -8.63 28.23
N ILE A 189 12.52 -9.95 28.08
CA ILE A 189 12.18 -10.85 29.17
C ILE A 189 13.19 -10.52 30.26
N ALA A 190 12.76 -9.78 31.27
CA ALA A 190 13.49 -9.65 32.51
C ALA A 190 13.60 -11.05 33.12
N LEU A 191 14.71 -11.73 32.84
CA LEU A 191 15.20 -12.84 33.65
C LEU A 191 15.67 -12.23 34.97
N ALA A 192 14.73 -11.98 35.87
CA ALA A 192 15.00 -11.98 37.30
C ALA A 192 14.81 -13.43 37.77
N LEU A 193 15.91 -14.20 37.72
CA LEU A 193 16.11 -15.39 38.55
C LEU A 193 17.17 -15.05 39.57
#